data_AF-A0A841AHR4-F1
#
_entry.id   AF-A0A841AHR4-F1
#
_cell.length_a   1.000
_cell.length_b   1.000
_cell.length_c   1.000
_cell.angle_alpha   90.00
_cell.angle_beta   90.00
_cell.angle_gamma   90.00
#
_symmetry.space_group_name_H-M   'P 1'
#
loop_
_entity.id
_entity.type
_entity.pdbx_description
1 polymer ?
#
loop_
_entity_poly.entity_id
_entity_poly.type
_entity_poly.pdbx_seq_one_letter_code
_entity_poly.pdbx_strand_id
1 'polypeptide(L)' 'MTTQPSFDPSEHVEAEHQPTLVVMESMNNEAFYVDDPLDVEFLRLADKFQLKASKIAVEHAGDK' A
#
# COMPACT_ATOMS: atom_id res chain seq x y z
N MET A 1 40.46 8.93 31.26
CA MET A 1 40.03 7.57 30.86
C MET A 1 38.69 7.73 30.16
N THR A 2 38.67 7.62 28.84
CA THR A 2 37.47 7.90 28.03
C THR A 2 36.79 6.58 27.74
N THR A 3 35.65 6.32 28.37
CA THR A 3 34.84 5.13 28.14
C THR A 3 34.22 5.24 26.75
N GLN A 4 34.60 4.35 25.83
CA GLN A 4 33.92 4.21 24.53
C GLN A 4 32.52 3.65 24.76
N PRO A 5 31.48 4.14 24.04
CA PRO A 5 30.18 3.48 24.03
C PRO A 5 30.31 2.15 23.29
N SER A 6 29.92 1.06 23.94
CA SER A 6 29.81 -0.25 23.30
C SER A 6 28.62 -0.21 22.34
N PHE A 7 28.89 -0.22 21.04
CA PHE A 7 27.87 -0.46 20.04
C PHE A 7 27.61 -1.96 20.02
N ASP A 8 26.46 -2.40 20.54
CA ASP A 8 26.01 -3.80 20.41
C ASP A 8 25.35 -3.94 19.03
N PRO A 9 25.93 -4.68 18.07
CA PRO A 9 25.34 -4.87 16.75
C PRO A 9 24.08 -5.77 16.78
N SER A 10 23.67 -6.30 17.93
CA SER A 10 22.55 -7.24 18.08
C SER A 10 21.18 -6.57 18.12
N GLU A 11 21.08 -5.25 18.20
CA GLU A 11 19.80 -4.52 18.03
C GLU A 11 19.50 -4.28 16.53
N HIS A 12 19.49 -5.34 15.74
CA HIS A 12 18.63 -5.33 14.55
C HIS A 12 17.23 -5.70 15.05
N VAL A 13 16.54 -4.69 15.57
CA VAL A 13 15.08 -4.78 15.73
C VAL A 13 14.55 -4.96 14.32
N GLU A 14 14.25 -6.19 13.94
CA GLU A 14 13.35 -6.47 12.83
C GLU A 14 12.09 -5.64 13.15
N ALA A 15 11.95 -4.48 12.49
CA ALA A 15 10.77 -3.66 12.65
C ALA A 15 9.61 -4.57 12.25
N GLU A 16 8.84 -5.04 13.24
CA GLU A 16 7.71 -5.93 13.04
C GLU A 16 6.85 -5.29 11.93
N HIS A 17 6.85 -5.92 10.74
CA HIS A 17 6.06 -5.43 9.62
C HIS A 17 4.61 -5.60 10.03
N GLN A 18 4.00 -4.49 10.45
CA GLN A 18 2.58 -4.49 10.74
C GLN A 18 1.81 -4.50 9.42
N PRO A 19 0.83 -5.41 9.26
CA PRO A 19 -0.03 -5.43 8.09
C PRO A 19 -0.64 -4.05 7.85
N THR A 20 -0.54 -3.56 6.62
CA THR A 20 -1.15 -2.29 6.22
C THR A 20 -2.55 -2.54 5.66
N LEU A 21 -3.54 -1.79 6.15
CA LEU A 21 -4.89 -1.82 5.60
C LEU A 21 -4.94 -1.02 4.29
N VAL A 22 -5.41 -1.66 3.22
CA VAL A 22 -5.69 -1.05 1.92
C VAL A 22 -7.18 -1.14 1.65
N VAL A 23 -7.81 -0.02 1.29
CA VAL A 23 -9.22 0.04 0.90
C VAL A 23 -9.28 0.30 -0.61
N MET A 24 -10.01 -0.54 -1.34
CA MET A 24 -10.17 -0.43 -2.78
C MET A 24 -11.54 0.14 -3.11
N GLU A 25 -11.57 1.41 -3.51
CA GLU A 25 -12.81 2.13 -3.83
C GLU A 25 -13.52 1.52 -5.04
N SER A 26 -12.75 1.04 -6.03
CA SER A 26 -13.29 0.38 -7.22
C SER A 26 -14.00 -0.94 -6.93
N MET A 27 -13.79 -1.52 -5.74
CA MET A 27 -14.41 -2.75 -5.26
C MET A 27 -15.44 -2.49 -4.15
N ASN A 28 -16.21 -1.40 -4.24
CA ASN A 28 -17.19 -1.01 -3.22
C ASN A 28 -16.58 -0.81 -1.82
N ASN A 29 -15.36 -0.26 -1.76
CA ASN A 29 -14.60 -0.05 -0.51
C ASN A 29 -14.25 -1.35 0.23
N GLU A 30 -14.00 -2.43 -0.51
CA GLU A 30 -13.45 -3.64 0.08
C GLU A 30 -12.07 -3.38 0.69
N ALA A 31 -11.79 -4.01 1.84
CA ALA A 31 -10.62 -3.73 2.64
C ALA A 31 -9.74 -4.98 2.81
N PHE A 32 -8.44 -4.82 2.60
CA PHE A 32 -7.44 -5.88 2.62
C PHE A 32 -6.32 -5.52 3.61
N TYR A 33 -5.93 -6.47 4.46
CA TYR A 33 -4.69 -6.36 5.24
C TYR A 33 -3.55 -6.96 4.43
N VAL A 34 -2.48 -6.17 4.24
CA VAL A 34 -1.39 -6.49 3.32
C VAL A 34 -0.07 -6.32 4.04
N ASP A 35 0.73 -7.39 4.10
CA ASP A 35 1.99 -7.40 4.84
C ASP A 35 3.14 -6.79 4.02
N ASP A 36 3.14 -6.97 2.70
CA ASP A 36 4.18 -6.46 1.80
C ASP A 36 3.90 -4.99 1.41
N PRO A 37 4.81 -4.05 1.71
CA PRO A 37 4.67 -2.65 1.29
C PRO A 37 4.58 -2.45 -0.23
N LEU A 38 5.19 -3.31 -1.04
CA LEU A 38 5.09 -3.24 -2.50
C LEU A 38 3.70 -3.65 -2.97
N ASP A 39 3.09 -4.65 -2.33
CA ASP A 39 1.72 -5.06 -2.65
C ASP A 39 0.72 -3.96 -2.26
N VAL A 40 0.96 -3.25 -1.16
CA VAL A 40 0.18 -2.06 -0.78
C VAL A 40 0.19 -1.02 -1.89
N GLU A 41 1.38 -0.67 -2.39
CA GLU A 41 1.52 0.33 -3.45
C GLU A 41 0.94 -0.17 -4.79
N PHE A 42 1.11 -1.45 -5.09
CA PHE A 42 0.50 -2.09 -6.25
C PHE A 42 -1.02 -2.00 -6.22
N LEU A 43 -1.66 -2.39 -5.11
CA LEU A 43 -3.12 -2.38 -4.97
C LEU A 43 -3.68 -0.96 -5.05
N ARG A 44 -3.02 0.02 -4.43
CA ARG A 44 -3.39 1.44 -4.52
C ARG A 44 -3.33 1.96 -5.96
N LEU A 45 -2.35 1.52 -6.73
CA LEU A 45 -2.21 1.91 -8.14
C LEU A 45 -3.26 1.21 -9.00
N ALA A 46 -3.49 -0.08 -8.80
CA ALA A 46 -4.50 -0.86 -9.50
C ALA A 46 -5.91 -0.26 -9.32
N ASP A 47 -6.25 0.13 -8.09
CA ASP A 47 -7.54 0.77 -7.77
C ASP A 47 -7.75 2.06 -8.58
N LYS A 48 -6.73 2.93 -8.63
CA LYS A 48 -6.76 4.17 -9.44
C LYS A 48 -6.93 3.89 -10.92
N PHE A 49 -6.26 2.87 -11.46
CA PHE A 49 -6.41 2.50 -12.87
C PHE A 49 -7.83 2.00 -13.17
N GLN A 50 -8.40 1.17 -12.30
CA GLN A 50 -9.75 0.63 -12.48
C GLN A 50 -10.81 1.75 -12.42
N LEU A 51 -10.70 2.67 -11.46
CA LEU A 51 -11.58 3.84 -11.38
C LEU A 51 -11.48 4.71 -12.64
N LYS A 52 -10.25 4.95 -13.13
CA LYS A 52 -10.03 5.74 -14.35
C LYS A 52 -10.63 5.07 -15.58
N ALA A 53 -10.42 3.76 -15.75
CA ALA A 53 -10.98 2.99 -16.86
C ALA A 53 -12.52 3.03 -16.83
N SER A 54 -13.11 2.86 -15.65
CA SER A 54 -14.57 2.93 -15.45
C SER A 54 -15.12 4.31 -15.85
N LYS A 55 -14.44 5.39 -15.44
CA LYS A 55 -14.82 6.76 -15.81
C LYS A 55 -14.79 6.97 -17.33
N ILE A 56 -13.71 6.53 -17.99
CA ILE A 56 -13.58 6.61 -19.46
C ILE A 56 -14.71 5.85 -20.15
N ALA A 57 -15.04 4.64 -19.67
CA ALA A 57 -16.10 3.83 -20.26
C ALA A 57 -17.48 4.51 -20.16
N VAL A 58 -17.78 5.16 -19.02
CA VAL A 58 -19.02 5.94 -18.83
C VAL A 58 -19.05 7.16 -19.75
N GLU A 59 -17.94 7.91 -19.84
CA GLU A 59 -17.84 9.09 -20.73
C GLU A 59 -18.10 8.71 -22.20
N HIS A 60 -17.55 7.59 -22.67
CA HIS A 60 -17.80 7.11 -24.03
C HIS A 60 -19.20 6.52 -24.25
N ALA A 61 -19.85 5.98 -23.22
CA ALA A 61 -21.20 5.43 -23.34
C ALA A 61 -22.29 6.53 -23.40
N GLY A 62 -22.02 7.70 -22.82
CA GLY A 62 -22.95 8.85 -22.81
C GLY A 62 -22.94 9.71 -24.07
N ASP A 63 -22.06 9.43 -25.04
CA ASP A 63 -21.88 10.21 -26.28
C ASP A 63 -22.67 9.61 -27.47
N LYS A 64 -23.84 9.02 -27.20
CA LYS A 64 -24.77 8.45 -28.19
C LYS A 64 -26.16 9.07 -28.13
#